data_AF-A0A1G4AXV5-F1
#
_entry.id   AF-A0A1G4AXV5-F1
#
_cell.length_a   1.000
_cell.length_b   1.000
_cell.length_c   1.000
_cell.angle_alpha   90.00
_cell.angle_beta   90.00
_cell.angle_gamma   90.00
#
_symmetry.space_group_name_H-M   'P 1'
#
loop_
_entity.id
_entity.type
_entity.pdbx_description
1 polymer ?
#
loop_
_entity_poly.entity_id
_entity_poly.type
_entity_poly.pdbx_seq_one_letter_code
_entity_poly.pdbx_strand_id
1 'polypeptide(L)'
;MSDQKDVNKEVTRLWRAWRTAHEMAADRGYELAEDELTISLDRFKMEYTSADGSVNRGKLQFSANPSADMIRKFTPPATPNNPNPTPDCGTLWVEFLADTTFGIKEIKKFIHHLISNKYSSGIMVTHVALSPAARKMLVTIESFAKVECFLEEDLLVNITQHELVPKHILLSREEKIALLKRYRLKETQLPRILQKDPVAKYLGLKRGHVVKIIRTSETAGRYASYRLCV
;
A
#
# COMPACT_ATOMS: atom_id res chain seq x y z
N MET A 1 35.84 8.32 -8.71
CA MET A 1 34.92 8.08 -9.85
C MET A 1 33.95 6.93 -9.58
N SER A 2 34.32 5.89 -8.82
CA SER A 2 33.42 4.82 -8.35
C SER A 2 32.29 5.35 -7.47
N ASP A 3 32.63 6.16 -6.47
CA ASP A 3 31.69 6.52 -5.40
C ASP A 3 30.55 7.41 -5.92
N GLN A 4 30.85 8.35 -6.81
CA GLN A 4 29.84 9.19 -7.46
C GLN A 4 28.87 8.37 -8.32
N LYS A 5 29.36 7.29 -8.94
CA LYS A 5 28.55 6.40 -9.78
C LYS A 5 27.58 5.59 -8.91
N ASP A 6 28.00 5.18 -7.72
CA ASP A 6 27.16 4.41 -6.81
C ASP A 6 26.13 5.31 -6.10
N VAL A 7 26.49 6.54 -5.72
CA VAL A 7 25.53 7.55 -5.23
C VAL A 7 24.43 7.81 -6.25
N ASN A 8 24.78 8.01 -7.53
CA ASN A 8 23.78 8.27 -8.57
C ASN A 8 22.86 7.05 -8.82
N LYS A 9 23.36 5.81 -8.66
CA LYS A 9 22.51 4.61 -8.71
C LYS A 9 21.55 4.54 -7.53
N GLU A 10 22.01 4.82 -6.31
CA GLU A 10 21.15 4.83 -5.13
C GLU A 10 20.03 5.87 -5.26
N VAL A 11 20.36 7.09 -5.67
CA VAL A 11 19.38 8.16 -5.93
C VAL A 11 18.30 7.69 -6.92
N THR A 12 18.73 7.06 -8.02
CA THR A 12 17.80 6.56 -9.04
C THR A 12 16.90 5.43 -8.51
N ARG A 13 17.45 4.53 -7.69
CA ARG A 13 16.68 3.44 -7.06
C ARG A 13 15.63 3.98 -6.11
N LEU A 14 16.03 4.91 -5.24
CA LEU A 14 15.15 5.56 -4.27
C LEU A 14 14.04 6.36 -4.94
N TRP A 15 14.37 7.11 -5.99
CA TRP A 15 13.37 7.83 -6.78
C TRP A 15 12.29 6.88 -7.32
N ARG A 16 12.68 5.72 -7.85
CA ARG A 16 11.72 4.71 -8.34
C ARG A 16 10.87 4.14 -7.22
N ALA A 17 11.49 3.72 -6.12
CA ALA A 17 10.78 3.17 -4.97
C ALA A 17 9.80 4.19 -4.35
N TRP A 18 10.22 5.45 -4.27
CA TRP A 18 9.41 6.56 -3.78
C TRP A 18 8.20 6.82 -4.68
N ARG A 19 8.41 6.85 -6.00
CA ARG A 19 7.31 7.01 -6.97
C ARG A 19 6.32 5.84 -6.89
N THR A 20 6.79 4.60 -6.83
CA THR A 20 5.91 3.43 -6.67
C THR A 20 5.14 3.48 -5.35
N ALA A 21 5.72 3.99 -4.26
CA ALA A 21 5.01 4.15 -3.00
C ALA A 21 3.87 5.19 -3.09
N HIS A 22 4.08 6.29 -3.83
CA HIS A 22 3.04 7.28 -4.11
C HIS A 22 1.94 6.70 -5.00
N GLU A 23 2.32 6.04 -6.10
CA GLU A 23 1.36 5.34 -6.97
C GLU A 23 0.54 4.31 -6.18
N MET A 24 1.17 3.54 -5.29
CA MET A 24 0.49 2.57 -4.42
C MET A 24 -0.49 3.23 -3.46
N ALA A 25 -0.13 4.36 -2.84
CA ALA A 25 -1.04 5.10 -1.97
C ALA A 25 -2.24 5.65 -2.77
N ALA A 26 -2.00 6.22 -3.96
CA ALA A 26 -3.08 6.68 -4.84
C ALA A 26 -4.02 5.53 -5.26
N ASP A 27 -3.48 4.38 -5.67
CA ASP A 27 -4.27 3.20 -6.07
C ASP A 27 -5.09 2.61 -4.92
N ARG A 28 -4.65 2.78 -3.67
CA ARG A 28 -5.41 2.40 -2.47
C ARG A 28 -6.56 3.37 -2.16
N GLY A 29 -6.62 4.52 -2.83
CA GLY A 29 -7.67 5.54 -2.68
C GLY A 29 -7.28 6.70 -1.77
N TYR A 30 -6.00 6.88 -1.47
CA TYR A 30 -5.51 8.08 -0.79
C TYR A 30 -5.35 9.25 -1.77
N GLU A 31 -5.52 10.47 -1.25
CA GLU A 31 -5.33 11.70 -2.02
C GLU A 31 -3.85 12.10 -2.01
N LEU A 32 -3.30 12.28 -3.20
CA LEU A 32 -1.93 12.73 -3.45
C LEU A 32 -1.97 13.78 -4.58
N ALA A 33 -1.01 14.70 -4.56
CA ALA A 33 -0.91 15.68 -5.64
C ALA A 33 -0.33 15.05 -6.91
N GLU A 34 -0.78 15.53 -8.08
CA GLU A 34 -0.34 14.98 -9.37
C GLU A 34 1.17 15.15 -9.58
N ASP A 35 1.74 16.21 -9.03
CA ASP A 35 3.17 16.51 -9.13
C ASP A 35 4.04 15.58 -8.25
N GLU A 36 3.47 15.02 -7.17
CA GLU A 36 4.10 13.95 -6.38
C GLU A 36 4.10 12.62 -7.17
N LEU A 37 3.06 12.34 -7.95
CA LEU A 37 2.97 11.11 -8.75
C LEU A 37 3.88 11.14 -9.99
N THR A 38 4.12 12.33 -10.54
CA THR A 38 4.81 12.53 -11.82
C THR A 38 6.20 13.18 -11.68
N ILE A 39 6.77 13.20 -10.47
CA ILE A 39 8.06 13.84 -10.20
C ILE A 39 9.18 13.31 -11.12
N SER A 40 9.91 14.24 -11.76
CA SER A 40 11.07 13.90 -12.57
C SER A 40 12.28 13.55 -11.69
N LEU A 41 13.22 12.77 -12.23
CA LEU A 41 14.46 12.43 -11.50
C LEU A 41 15.28 13.68 -11.14
N ASP A 42 15.27 14.70 -12.00
CA ASP A 42 16.01 15.94 -11.77
C ASP A 42 15.39 16.76 -10.64
N ARG A 43 14.05 16.89 -10.62
CA ARG A 43 13.34 17.54 -9.51
C ARG A 43 13.55 16.78 -8.21
N PHE A 44 13.47 15.45 -8.24
CA PHE A 44 13.74 14.62 -7.08
C PHE A 44 15.15 14.84 -6.53
N LYS A 45 16.16 14.90 -7.40
CA LYS A 45 17.54 15.23 -6.99
C LYS A 45 17.61 16.58 -6.29
N MET A 46 17.00 17.61 -6.85
CA MET A 46 17.03 18.96 -6.28
C MET A 46 16.39 19.04 -4.88
N GLU A 47 15.27 18.34 -4.67
CA GLU A 47 14.48 18.47 -3.43
C GLU A 47 14.95 17.52 -2.31
N TYR A 48 15.37 16.31 -2.68
CA TYR A 48 15.60 15.20 -1.74
C TYR A 48 17.07 14.81 -1.57
N THR A 49 18.02 15.45 -2.27
CA THR A 49 19.46 15.22 -2.02
C THR A 49 20.09 16.33 -1.18
N SER A 50 21.16 15.97 -0.47
CA SER A 50 22.03 16.89 0.28
C SER A 50 23.12 17.47 -0.63
N ALA A 51 23.91 18.43 -0.13
CA ALA A 51 24.98 19.07 -0.89
C ALA A 51 26.06 18.11 -1.40
N ASP A 52 26.21 16.94 -0.77
CA ASP A 52 27.12 15.85 -1.17
C ASP A 52 26.51 14.90 -2.21
N GLY A 53 25.25 15.12 -2.63
CA GLY A 53 24.51 14.28 -3.57
C GLY A 53 23.86 13.03 -2.95
N SER A 54 24.00 12.80 -1.64
CA SER A 54 23.33 11.70 -0.94
C SER A 54 21.84 12.00 -0.74
N VAL A 55 20.98 10.96 -0.73
CA VAL A 55 19.54 11.15 -0.51
C VAL A 55 19.24 11.33 0.98
N ASN A 56 18.51 12.39 1.32
CA ASN A 56 17.97 12.60 2.64
C ASN A 56 16.67 11.79 2.82
N ARG A 57 16.79 10.58 3.36
CA ARG A 57 15.65 9.67 3.59
C ARG A 57 14.60 10.22 4.55
N GLY A 58 14.97 11.11 5.46
CA GLY A 58 14.01 11.78 6.34
C GLY A 58 13.02 12.65 5.58
N LYS A 59 13.43 13.22 4.43
CA LYS A 59 12.53 13.97 3.54
C LYS A 59 11.61 13.09 2.69
N LEU A 60 11.91 11.79 2.54
CA LEU A 60 11.10 10.88 1.71
C LEU A 60 9.79 10.47 2.39
N GLN A 61 9.64 10.76 3.68
CA GLN A 61 8.48 10.41 4.47
C GLN A 61 7.29 11.29 4.08
N PHE A 62 6.09 10.73 4.03
CA PHE A 62 4.88 11.47 3.69
C PHE A 62 3.64 10.89 4.38
N SER A 63 2.60 11.71 4.49
CA SER A 63 1.28 11.27 4.91
C SER A 63 0.28 11.47 3.77
N ALA A 64 -0.80 10.68 3.78
CA ALA A 64 -1.87 10.83 2.81
C ALA A 64 -3.24 10.64 3.47
N ASN A 65 -4.19 11.50 3.12
CA ASN A 65 -5.56 11.44 3.61
C ASN A 65 -6.41 10.52 2.73
N PRO A 66 -7.36 9.76 3.30
CA PRO A 66 -8.27 8.95 2.49
C PRO A 66 -9.22 9.85 1.69
N SER A 67 -9.43 9.53 0.42
CA SER A 67 -10.43 10.24 -0.40
C SER A 67 -11.86 10.00 0.10
N ALA A 68 -12.79 10.86 -0.29
CA ALA A 68 -14.21 10.69 0.01
C ALA A 68 -14.75 9.32 -0.49
N ASP A 69 -14.31 8.87 -1.65
CA ASP A 69 -14.67 7.56 -2.21
C ASP A 69 -14.12 6.41 -1.37
N MET A 70 -12.87 6.53 -0.89
CA MET A 70 -12.28 5.56 0.03
C MET A 70 -13.08 5.49 1.34
N ILE A 71 -13.37 6.65 1.95
CA ILE A 71 -14.16 6.73 3.19
C ILE A 71 -15.49 6.03 3.01
N ARG A 72 -16.23 6.35 1.94
CA ARG A 72 -17.51 5.69 1.64
C ARG A 72 -17.38 4.18 1.51
N LYS A 73 -16.35 3.72 0.80
CA LYS A 73 -16.13 2.29 0.52
C LYS A 73 -15.77 1.47 1.76
N PHE A 74 -15.01 2.06 2.68
CA PHE A 74 -14.55 1.44 3.90
C PHE A 74 -15.44 1.72 5.12
N THR A 75 -16.50 2.52 4.96
CA THR A 75 -17.53 2.68 5.99
C THR A 75 -18.47 1.46 5.99
N PRO A 76 -18.63 0.75 7.12
CA PRO A 76 -19.65 -0.29 7.24
C PRO A 76 -21.06 0.27 6.99
N PRO A 77 -22.01 -0.54 6.48
CA PRO A 77 -23.39 -0.09 6.40
C PRO A 77 -23.96 0.15 7.81
N ALA A 78 -24.82 1.16 7.95
CA ALA A 78 -25.51 1.44 9.21
C ALA A 78 -26.38 0.24 9.61
N THR A 79 -26.37 -0.10 10.90
CA THR A 79 -27.19 -1.16 11.47
C THR A 79 -28.01 -0.61 12.65
N PRO A 80 -29.10 -1.26 13.08
CA PRO A 80 -29.84 -0.82 14.27
C PRO A 80 -28.95 -0.68 15.53
N ASN A 81 -27.90 -1.50 15.64
CA ASN A 81 -26.96 -1.48 16.75
C ASN A 81 -25.80 -0.48 16.56
N ASN A 82 -25.59 0.04 15.34
CA ASN A 82 -24.58 1.03 15.01
C ASN A 82 -25.12 1.96 13.90
N PRO A 83 -25.93 2.96 14.26
CA PRO A 83 -26.58 3.85 13.28
C PRO A 83 -25.60 4.81 12.60
N ASN A 84 -24.48 5.14 13.24
CA ASN A 84 -23.46 6.05 12.71
C ASN A 84 -22.08 5.36 12.68
N PRO A 85 -21.87 4.42 11.74
CA PRO A 85 -20.62 3.67 11.66
C PRO A 85 -19.46 4.58 11.27
N THR A 86 -18.30 4.34 11.86
CA THR A 86 -17.05 5.02 11.49
C THR A 86 -16.35 4.27 10.34
N PRO A 87 -15.62 4.98 9.47
CA PRO A 87 -14.83 4.33 8.42
C PRO A 87 -13.71 3.47 9.03
N ASP A 88 -13.48 2.30 8.44
CA ASP A 88 -12.35 1.42 8.82
C ASP A 88 -11.02 1.84 8.14
N CYS A 89 -10.98 3.06 7.60
CA CYS A 89 -9.81 3.70 7.02
C CYS A 89 -9.58 5.06 7.70
N GLY A 90 -8.33 5.52 7.67
CA GLY A 90 -7.95 6.84 8.13
C GLY A 90 -6.65 7.25 7.46
N THR A 91 -5.94 8.20 8.02
CA THR A 91 -4.70 8.73 7.44
C THR A 91 -3.59 7.67 7.40
N LEU A 92 -2.86 7.68 6.28
CA LEU A 92 -1.69 6.85 6.03
C LEU A 92 -0.42 7.63 6.37
N TRP A 93 0.56 6.95 6.96
CA TRP A 93 1.93 7.43 7.10
C TRP A 93 2.88 6.48 6.37
N VAL A 94 3.79 7.02 5.57
CA VAL A 94 4.81 6.24 4.86
C VAL A 94 6.19 6.72 5.27
N GLU A 95 7.03 5.79 5.73
CA GLU A 95 8.37 6.09 6.23
C GLU A 95 9.43 5.25 5.53
N PHE A 96 10.42 5.93 4.95
CA PHE A 96 11.63 5.31 4.39
C PHE A 96 12.71 5.27 5.47
N LEU A 97 13.07 4.07 5.91
CA LEU A 97 14.08 3.91 6.94
C LEU A 97 15.48 4.10 6.38
N ALA A 98 16.30 4.84 7.12
CA ALA A 98 17.71 5.05 6.83
C ALA A 98 18.62 3.98 7.43
N ASP A 99 18.19 3.35 8.52
CA ASP A 99 19.03 2.43 9.26
C ASP A 99 19.26 1.13 8.49
N THR A 100 20.53 0.73 8.43
CA THR A 100 20.96 -0.56 7.84
C THR A 100 20.52 -1.74 8.70
N THR A 101 20.29 -1.51 10.00
CA THR A 101 19.76 -2.51 10.92
C THR A 101 18.29 -2.24 11.20
N PHE A 102 17.46 -3.23 10.92
CA PHE A 102 16.03 -3.16 11.16
C PHE A 102 15.61 -4.21 12.21
N GLY A 103 15.08 -3.75 13.34
CA GLY A 103 14.70 -4.61 14.45
C GLY A 103 13.41 -4.20 15.15
N ILE A 104 13.23 -4.74 16.36
CA ILE A 104 12.05 -4.51 17.19
C ILE A 104 11.98 -3.05 17.68
N LYS A 105 13.12 -2.40 17.88
CA LYS A 105 13.20 -1.05 18.43
C LYS A 105 12.60 -0.04 17.43
N GLU A 106 12.95 -0.19 16.17
CA GLU A 106 12.52 0.66 15.06
C GLU A 106 11.01 0.51 14.83
N ILE A 107 10.51 -0.73 14.87
CA ILE A 107 9.06 -1.02 14.82
C ILE A 107 8.31 -0.31 15.95
N LYS A 108 8.80 -0.43 17.19
CA LYS A 108 8.16 0.23 18.34
C LYS A 108 8.16 1.76 18.21
N LYS A 109 9.28 2.34 17.75
CA LYS A 109 9.38 3.79 17.49
C LYS A 109 8.37 4.22 16.43
N PHE A 110 8.26 3.47 15.34
CA PHE A 110 7.31 3.73 14.27
C PHE A 110 5.86 3.68 14.77
N ILE A 111 5.51 2.64 15.53
CA ILE A 111 4.15 2.49 16.07
C ILE A 111 3.81 3.61 17.04
N HIS A 112 4.75 4.00 17.91
CA HIS A 112 4.56 5.14 18.79
C HIS A 112 4.27 6.40 17.98
N HIS A 113 5.01 6.63 16.89
CA HIS A 113 4.76 7.75 15.98
C HIS A 113 3.35 7.69 15.34
N LEU A 114 2.90 6.51 14.90
CA LEU A 114 1.54 6.35 14.35
C LEU A 114 0.47 6.71 15.38
N ILE A 115 0.59 6.18 16.61
CA ILE A 115 -0.39 6.40 17.67
C ILE A 115 -0.40 7.88 18.11
N SER A 116 0.78 8.47 18.33
CA SER A 116 0.89 9.87 18.75
C SER A 116 0.31 10.85 17.74
N ASN A 117 0.45 10.56 16.44
CA ASN A 117 -0.06 11.41 15.35
C ASN A 117 -1.42 10.96 14.81
N LYS A 118 -2.06 9.95 15.43
CA LYS A 118 -3.37 9.42 15.04
C LYS A 118 -3.44 8.90 13.61
N TYR A 119 -2.35 8.35 13.10
CA TYR A 119 -2.33 7.64 11.82
C TYR A 119 -2.99 6.26 11.97
N SER A 120 -3.92 5.95 11.08
CA SER A 120 -4.68 4.67 11.12
C SER A 120 -3.93 3.53 10.43
N SER A 121 -3.03 3.88 9.50
CA SER A 121 -2.24 2.92 8.74
C SER A 121 -0.83 3.45 8.54
N GLY A 122 0.15 2.55 8.50
CA GLY A 122 1.55 2.87 8.33
C GLY A 122 2.23 1.92 7.34
N ILE A 123 3.05 2.47 6.45
CA ILE A 123 3.90 1.71 5.55
C ILE A 123 5.35 2.03 5.87
N MET A 124 6.13 1.00 6.17
CA MET A 124 7.56 1.09 6.39
C MET A 124 8.30 0.56 5.17
N VAL A 125 9.15 1.37 4.54
CA VAL A 125 10.02 0.93 3.45
C VAL A 125 11.42 0.68 4.02
N THR A 126 11.90 -0.56 3.88
CA THR A 126 13.13 -1.06 4.49
C THR A 126 14.09 -1.62 3.45
N HIS A 127 15.38 -1.64 3.77
CA HIS A 127 16.41 -2.32 2.96
C HIS A 127 16.53 -3.80 3.24
N VAL A 128 16.30 -4.15 4.50
CA VAL A 128 16.51 -5.48 5.01
C VAL A 128 15.17 -6.13 5.31
N ALA A 129 15.06 -7.41 5.00
CA ALA A 129 13.86 -8.18 5.28
C ALA A 129 13.62 -8.25 6.78
N LEU A 130 12.35 -8.16 7.19
CA LEU A 130 11.96 -8.28 8.58
C LEU A 130 12.51 -9.59 9.18
N SER A 131 12.89 -9.58 10.46
CA SER A 131 13.15 -10.82 11.19
C SER A 131 11.82 -11.57 11.48
N PRO A 132 11.84 -12.90 11.72
CA PRO A 132 10.64 -13.63 12.13
C PRO A 132 9.98 -13.05 13.40
N ALA A 133 10.79 -12.58 14.36
CA ALA A 133 10.31 -11.95 15.58
C ALA A 133 9.60 -10.61 15.29
N ALA A 134 10.17 -9.79 14.41
CA ALA A 134 9.55 -8.55 13.93
C ALA A 134 8.20 -8.82 13.25
N ARG A 135 8.12 -9.82 12.36
CA ARG A 135 6.87 -10.21 11.71
C ARG A 135 5.78 -10.60 12.71
N LYS A 136 6.14 -11.39 13.73
CA LYS A 136 5.18 -11.79 14.77
C LYS A 136 4.65 -10.58 15.56
N MET A 137 5.52 -9.60 15.83
CA MET A 137 5.14 -8.35 16.51
C MET A 137 4.14 -7.53 15.69
N LEU A 138 4.33 -7.40 14.38
CA LEU A 138 3.40 -6.68 13.51
C LEU A 138 1.99 -7.29 13.55
N VAL A 139 1.87 -8.63 13.57
CA VAL A 139 0.58 -9.32 13.68
C VAL A 139 -0.11 -9.03 15.02
N THR A 140 0.64 -8.96 16.12
CA THR A 140 0.08 -8.63 17.44
C THR A 140 -0.45 -7.19 17.52
N ILE A 141 0.12 -6.29 16.73
CA ILE A 141 -0.16 -4.84 16.80
C ILE A 141 -1.22 -4.42 15.77
N GLU A 142 -1.54 -5.31 14.82
CA GLU A 142 -2.58 -5.09 13.80
C GLU A 142 -3.96 -4.72 14.39
N SER A 143 -4.23 -5.07 15.66
CA SER A 143 -5.45 -4.64 16.37
C SER A 143 -5.51 -3.15 16.71
N PHE A 144 -4.36 -2.45 16.75
CA PHE A 144 -4.26 -1.03 17.09
C PHE A 144 -3.99 -0.15 15.87
N ALA A 145 -3.04 -0.56 15.03
CA ALA A 145 -2.66 0.17 13.82
C ALA A 145 -2.29 -0.82 12.71
N LYS A 146 -2.74 -0.53 11.49
CA LYS A 146 -2.41 -1.37 10.33
C LYS A 146 -1.00 -1.02 9.85
N VAL A 147 -0.03 -1.88 10.14
CA VAL A 147 1.36 -1.67 9.72
C VAL A 147 1.73 -2.67 8.64
N GLU A 148 2.28 -2.16 7.54
CA GLU A 148 2.82 -2.94 6.43
C GLU A 148 4.30 -2.60 6.22
N CYS A 149 5.08 -3.58 5.76
CA CYS A 149 6.48 -3.37 5.46
C CYS A 149 6.79 -3.84 4.03
N PHE A 150 7.53 -3.01 3.32
CA PHE A 150 7.99 -3.27 1.96
C PHE A 150 9.50 -3.19 1.91
N LEU A 151 10.10 -4.09 1.14
CA LEU A 151 11.49 -3.92 0.75
C LEU A 151 11.57 -2.84 -0.31
N GLU A 152 12.59 -2.00 -0.25
CA GLU A 152 12.87 -1.00 -1.29
C GLU A 152 12.97 -1.68 -2.67
N GLU A 153 13.54 -2.88 -2.71
CA GLU A 153 13.70 -3.68 -3.92
C GLU A 153 12.36 -4.09 -4.55
N ASP A 154 11.34 -4.38 -3.72
CA ASP A 154 10.00 -4.72 -4.18
C ASP A 154 9.29 -3.53 -4.85
N LEU A 155 9.74 -2.29 -4.56
CA LEU A 155 9.11 -1.06 -5.02
C LEU A 155 9.83 -0.42 -6.22
N LEU A 156 10.93 -0.99 -6.71
CA LEU A 156 11.68 -0.42 -7.83
C LEU A 156 10.87 -0.35 -9.13
N VAL A 157 9.85 -1.22 -9.28
CA VAL A 157 8.96 -1.27 -10.43
C VAL A 157 7.54 -1.50 -9.94
N ASN A 158 6.61 -0.66 -10.36
CA ASN A 158 5.19 -0.89 -10.07
C ASN A 158 4.67 -2.07 -10.91
N ILE A 159 4.50 -3.21 -10.26
CA ILE A 159 4.01 -4.46 -10.88
C ILE A 159 2.61 -4.32 -11.51
N THR A 160 1.79 -3.36 -11.04
CA THR A 160 0.42 -3.18 -11.54
C THR A 160 0.37 -2.52 -12.91
N GLN A 161 1.46 -1.87 -13.34
CA GLN A 161 1.60 -1.28 -14.67
C GLN A 161 2.06 -2.28 -15.73
N HIS A 162 2.37 -3.51 -15.34
CA HIS A 162 2.78 -4.55 -16.27
C HIS A 162 1.60 -5.02 -17.12
N GLU A 163 1.82 -5.23 -18.42
CA GLU A 163 0.78 -5.60 -19.40
C GLU A 163 -0.01 -6.86 -19.00
N LEU A 164 0.69 -7.89 -18.51
CA LEU A 164 0.09 -9.14 -18.04
C LEU A 164 -0.68 -9.02 -16.71
N VAL A 165 -0.60 -7.89 -16.00
CA VAL A 165 -1.26 -7.69 -14.72
C VAL A 165 -2.57 -6.90 -14.95
N PRO A 166 -3.74 -7.55 -14.87
CA PRO A 166 -5.01 -6.87 -15.06
C PRO A 166 -5.34 -5.91 -13.92
N LYS A 167 -6.29 -5.00 -14.14
CA LYS A 167 -6.71 -4.04 -13.11
C LYS A 167 -7.49 -4.77 -12.00
N HIS A 168 -7.01 -4.63 -10.76
CA HIS A 168 -7.65 -5.16 -9.57
C HIS A 168 -8.34 -4.02 -8.81
N ILE A 169 -9.63 -4.20 -8.52
CA ILE A 169 -10.47 -3.19 -7.85
C ILE A 169 -11.07 -3.87 -6.62
N LEU A 170 -10.71 -3.39 -5.43
CA LEU A 170 -11.36 -3.84 -4.20
C LEU A 170 -12.87 -3.58 -4.27
N LEU A 171 -13.71 -4.48 -3.75
CA LEU A 171 -15.15 -4.23 -3.60
C LEU A 171 -15.46 -3.73 -2.19
N SER A 172 -16.43 -2.82 -2.07
CA SER A 172 -17.03 -2.45 -0.80
C SER A 172 -17.79 -3.64 -0.18
N ARG A 173 -18.15 -3.52 1.10
CA ARG A 173 -18.98 -4.54 1.76
C ARG A 173 -20.34 -4.71 1.07
N GLU A 174 -20.95 -3.61 0.65
CA GLU A 174 -22.23 -3.62 -0.06
C GLU A 174 -22.11 -4.26 -1.43
N GLU A 175 -21.06 -3.91 -2.18
CA GLU A 175 -20.77 -4.51 -3.50
C GLU A 175 -20.51 -6.01 -3.39
N LYS A 176 -19.78 -6.44 -2.36
CA LYS A 176 -19.56 -7.85 -2.05
C LYS A 176 -20.88 -8.58 -1.77
N ILE A 177 -21.75 -8.02 -0.93
CA ILE A 177 -23.05 -8.61 -0.61
C ILE A 177 -23.93 -8.70 -1.88
N ALA A 178 -23.97 -7.64 -2.67
CA ALA A 178 -24.71 -7.60 -3.93
C ALA A 178 -24.19 -8.64 -4.93
N LEU A 179 -22.86 -8.81 -5.03
CA LEU A 179 -22.22 -9.83 -5.87
C LEU A 179 -22.66 -11.23 -5.47
N LEU A 180 -22.52 -11.58 -4.18
CA LEU A 180 -22.87 -12.91 -3.66
C LEU A 180 -24.36 -13.21 -3.86
N LYS A 181 -25.22 -12.22 -3.62
CA LYS A 181 -26.67 -12.33 -3.84
C LYS A 181 -27.01 -12.54 -5.32
N ARG A 182 -26.38 -11.77 -6.23
CA ARG A 182 -26.62 -11.85 -7.68
C ARG A 182 -26.29 -13.22 -8.23
N TYR A 183 -25.16 -13.79 -7.82
CA TYR A 183 -24.70 -15.11 -8.30
C TYR A 183 -25.18 -16.28 -7.42
N ARG A 184 -25.89 -16.00 -6.32
CA ARG A 184 -26.32 -17.00 -5.32
C ARG A 184 -25.18 -17.87 -4.82
N LEU A 185 -24.04 -17.23 -4.51
CA LEU A 185 -22.81 -17.88 -4.06
C LEU A 185 -22.54 -17.61 -2.58
N LYS A 186 -21.91 -18.58 -1.92
CA LYS A 186 -21.22 -18.39 -0.64
C LYS A 186 -19.81 -17.85 -0.89
N GLU A 187 -19.26 -17.11 0.07
CA GLU A 187 -17.90 -16.56 -0.05
C GLU A 187 -16.84 -17.62 -0.37
N THR A 188 -16.95 -18.79 0.25
CA THR A 188 -16.02 -19.91 0.09
C THR A 188 -15.96 -20.49 -1.31
N GLN A 189 -16.96 -20.20 -2.15
CA GLN A 189 -17.06 -20.66 -3.54
C GLN A 189 -16.37 -19.71 -4.53
N LEU A 190 -15.97 -18.52 -4.09
CA LEU A 190 -15.20 -17.62 -4.94
C LEU A 190 -13.78 -18.14 -5.15
N PRO A 191 -13.20 -17.99 -6.36
CA PRO A 191 -11.77 -18.20 -6.58
C PRO A 191 -10.94 -17.39 -5.60
N ARG A 192 -9.77 -17.90 -5.22
CA ARG A 192 -8.97 -17.32 -4.13
C ARG A 192 -7.77 -16.53 -4.66
N ILE A 193 -7.37 -15.51 -3.91
CA ILE A 193 -6.09 -14.81 -4.01
C ILE A 193 -5.43 -14.87 -2.62
N LEU A 194 -4.15 -15.19 -2.56
CA LEU A 194 -3.43 -15.27 -1.29
C LEU A 194 -3.11 -13.87 -0.78
N GLN A 195 -3.13 -13.65 0.53
CA GLN A 195 -2.61 -12.40 1.12
C GLN A 195 -1.15 -12.10 0.73
N LYS A 196 -0.36 -13.14 0.44
CA LYS A 196 1.04 -13.03 0.01
C LYS A 196 1.21 -12.74 -1.47
N ASP A 197 0.12 -12.74 -2.25
CA ASP A 197 0.17 -12.38 -3.66
C ASP A 197 0.70 -10.94 -3.82
N PRO A 198 1.59 -10.67 -4.79
CA PRO A 198 2.16 -9.34 -4.97
C PRO A 198 1.13 -8.22 -5.12
N VAL A 199 0.04 -8.47 -5.86
CA VAL A 199 -1.04 -7.47 -6.05
C VAL A 199 -1.90 -7.35 -4.79
N ALA A 200 -2.11 -8.46 -4.07
CA ALA A 200 -2.79 -8.42 -2.78
C ALA A 200 -2.03 -7.61 -1.73
N LYS A 201 -0.70 -7.77 -1.68
CA LYS A 201 0.22 -6.98 -0.85
C LYS A 201 0.20 -5.51 -1.28
N TYR A 202 0.29 -5.23 -2.58
CA TYR A 202 0.23 -3.87 -3.13
C TYR A 202 -1.05 -3.13 -2.74
N LEU A 203 -2.22 -3.77 -2.84
CA LEU A 203 -3.52 -3.17 -2.48
C LEU A 203 -3.86 -3.24 -0.98
N GLY A 204 -3.01 -3.84 -0.15
CA GLY A 204 -3.28 -4.00 1.29
C GLY A 204 -4.50 -4.88 1.59
N LEU A 205 -4.74 -5.92 0.78
CA LEU A 205 -5.93 -6.78 0.92
C LEU A 205 -5.89 -7.57 2.24
N LYS A 206 -7.02 -7.60 2.94
CA LYS A 206 -7.20 -8.41 4.15
C LYS A 206 -8.08 -9.62 3.87
N ARG A 207 -8.01 -10.61 4.77
CA ARG A 207 -8.85 -11.81 4.71
C ARG A 207 -10.32 -11.41 4.60
N GLY A 208 -11.04 -12.03 3.68
CA GLY A 208 -12.46 -11.74 3.45
C GLY A 208 -12.71 -10.58 2.48
N HIS A 209 -11.70 -9.80 2.08
CA HIS A 209 -11.85 -8.83 0.99
C HIS A 209 -12.08 -9.56 -0.33
N VAL A 210 -12.91 -8.97 -1.19
CA VAL A 210 -13.15 -9.46 -2.56
C VAL A 210 -12.66 -8.42 -3.54
N VAL A 211 -11.87 -8.85 -4.52
CA VAL A 211 -11.39 -7.99 -5.61
C VAL A 211 -12.06 -8.37 -6.92
N LYS A 212 -12.47 -7.35 -7.67
CA LYS A 212 -12.89 -7.44 -9.06
C LYS A 212 -11.68 -7.25 -9.95
N ILE A 213 -11.45 -8.21 -10.85
CA ILE A 213 -10.34 -8.22 -11.79
C ILE A 213 -10.92 -8.00 -13.17
N ILE A 214 -10.50 -6.92 -13.84
CA ILE A 214 -10.93 -6.61 -15.20
C ILE A 214 -9.77 -6.86 -16.15
N ARG A 215 -9.92 -7.84 -17.05
CA ARG A 215 -8.93 -8.18 -18.07
C ARG A 215 -9.50 -8.02 -19.48
N THR A 216 -8.63 -7.74 -20.43
CA THR A 216 -8.93 -7.90 -21.85
C THR A 216 -9.09 -9.38 -22.16
N SER A 217 -10.04 -9.70 -23.04
CA SER A 217 -10.35 -11.06 -23.47
C SER A 217 -10.54 -11.04 -24.96
N GLU A 218 -9.88 -11.97 -25.66
CA GLU A 218 -9.99 -12.08 -27.12
C GLU A 218 -11.43 -12.34 -27.58
N THR A 219 -12.19 -13.13 -26.81
CA THR A 219 -13.57 -13.51 -27.16
C THR A 219 -14.62 -12.52 -26.67
N ALA A 220 -14.44 -11.94 -25.48
CA ALA A 220 -15.46 -11.11 -24.82
C ALA A 220 -15.12 -9.61 -24.80
N GLY A 221 -13.97 -9.21 -25.34
CA GLY A 221 -13.42 -7.86 -25.24
C GLY A 221 -12.94 -7.55 -23.81
N ARG A 222 -13.88 -7.38 -22.86
CA ARG A 222 -13.58 -7.17 -21.43
C ARG A 222 -14.28 -8.21 -20.58
N TYR A 223 -13.51 -8.93 -19.77
CA TYR A 223 -14.02 -9.94 -18.85
C TYR A 223 -13.75 -9.55 -17.40
N ALA A 224 -14.78 -9.60 -16.56
CA ALA A 224 -14.66 -9.37 -15.12
C ALA A 224 -14.67 -10.70 -14.36
N SER A 225 -13.65 -10.92 -13.52
CA SER A 225 -13.57 -12.02 -12.57
C SER A 225 -13.56 -11.48 -11.13
N TYR A 226 -13.86 -12.32 -10.15
CA TYR A 226 -13.87 -11.94 -8.73
C TYR A 226 -13.06 -12.94 -7.92
N ARG A 227 -12.21 -12.45 -7.02
CA ARG A 227 -11.40 -13.30 -6.13
C ARG A 227 -11.53 -12.89 -4.66
N LEU A 228 -11.64 -13.88 -3.78
CA LEU A 228 -11.63 -13.74 -2.33
C LEU A 228 -10.19 -13.80 -1.79
N CYS A 229 -9.80 -12.83 -0.97
CA CYS A 229 -8.52 -12.81 -0.28
C CYS A 229 -8.52 -13.75 0.93
N VAL A 230 -7.54 -14.65 1.01
CA VAL A 230 -7.37 -15.67 2.06
C VAL A 230 -5.97 -15.67 2.69
#